data_AF-A0A117MJY2-F1
#
_entry.id   AF-A0A117MJY2-F1
#
_cell.length_a   1.000
_cell.length_b   1.000
_cell.length_c   1.000
_cell.angle_alpha   90.00
_cell.angle_beta   90.00
_cell.angle_gamma   90.00
#
_symmetry.space_group_name_H-M   'P 1'
#
loop_
_entity.id
_entity.type
_entity.pdbx_description
1 polymer ?
#
loop_
_entity_poly.entity_id
_entity_poly.type
_entity_poly.pdbx_seq_one_letter_code
_entity_poly.pdbx_strand_id
1 'polypeptide(L)'
;MNVPTSASAGTSPHADTSCATTGSVDFGVDLAGAGWKFSTGDDPAWSDPSFADTTWRDWSVPDNWGAQADLSSYDGFAWYRKTFTLPERPAGITDAAVVAALGKIDDADQAFLNGQEIGHTGGFPPNFDSTWEVPREYYPADGLLRWGATNVLAVRVYDGTGGGGFYQGPIGLFSKARLRALSGATGTAATRAQLAHACAVLNQQHRAVATGDLRGYAATLAPGFFHQGDTADRRLADLRELRKAGPVTLTDTQAEVFVDAQGRLVVDTIRTWTGSPATRELLYLDPRKPLELGDHARFFRDDYVSAAMGRRTQFNVYLPKGYTRTSAKRFPVVYMLNGFNGSNIEWEARDIGTVLDKLVTANGLEESIVVFPDGGSGWYVDTSAGNYRTMIVDEIVPLVDRSYRTIADRDHRGISGVSMGGQGAFTLGLKNPTVFSSIASHMGALSLPPLVGTATEQAANAGLRPLTLVAGMTAAQLNEHRYYFDGGDSDDYRFGVAAQQMSTALAAKGVRHDYQLGAGRHDDAYWMPKLDRSFGLHTEQFRAHPVKQPREPRPVKTPYLWP
;
A
#
# COMPACT_ATOMS: atom_id res chain seq x y z
N MET A 1 -5.77 2.46 5.03
CA MET A 1 -5.96 1.73 6.30
C MET A 1 -4.72 2.01 7.13
N ASN A 2 -4.71 2.65 8.31
CA ASN A 2 -5.71 2.74 9.37
C ASN A 2 -5.60 4.10 10.09
N VAL A 3 -6.73 4.70 10.45
CA VAL A 3 -6.84 5.70 11.52
C VAL A 3 -7.54 5.03 12.71
N PRO A 4 -6.98 5.08 13.92
CA PRO A 4 -7.54 4.39 15.08
C PRO A 4 -8.86 4.99 15.55
N THR A 5 -9.64 4.12 16.21
CA THR A 5 -10.96 4.38 16.76
C THR A 5 -10.93 5.41 17.88
N SER A 6 -11.64 6.53 17.73
CA SER A 6 -11.99 7.39 18.86
C SER A 6 -12.91 6.62 19.82
N ALA A 7 -12.55 6.57 21.10
CA ALA A 7 -13.43 6.09 22.15
C ALA A 7 -14.79 6.79 22.08
N SER A 8 -15.85 6.00 22.24
CA SER A 8 -17.25 6.36 22.06
C SER A 8 -17.68 7.58 22.90
N ALA A 9 -18.18 8.61 22.23
CA ALA A 9 -19.19 9.52 22.79
C ALA A 9 -20.51 9.24 22.08
N GLY A 10 -21.42 8.54 22.77
CA GLY A 10 -22.75 8.26 22.25
C GLY A 10 -23.50 9.56 21.98
N THR A 11 -23.82 9.82 20.71
CA THR A 11 -24.81 10.82 20.31
C THR A 11 -25.63 10.32 19.11
N SER A 12 -26.90 10.73 19.11
CA SER A 12 -28.03 10.43 18.21
C SER A 12 -27.68 10.24 16.71
N PRO A 13 -28.46 9.46 15.92
CA PRO A 13 -28.06 9.01 14.57
C PRO A 13 -28.17 10.09 13.46
N HIS A 14 -28.35 11.36 13.80
CA HIS A 14 -28.51 12.46 12.82
C HIS A 14 -27.77 13.73 13.27
N ALA A 15 -26.44 13.65 13.45
CA ALA A 15 -25.60 14.84 13.48
C ALA A 15 -25.14 15.15 12.05
N ASP A 16 -25.45 16.35 11.54
CA ASP A 16 -24.89 16.84 10.28
C ASP A 16 -23.36 16.87 10.38
N THR A 17 -22.68 16.52 9.28
CA THR A 17 -21.22 16.61 9.16
C THR A 17 -20.75 18.02 9.47
N SER A 18 -19.85 18.16 10.44
CA SER A 18 -19.09 19.39 10.62
C SER A 18 -17.96 19.41 9.61
N CYS A 19 -18.00 20.33 8.64
CA CYS A 19 -16.85 20.61 7.78
C CYS A 19 -16.28 21.99 8.05
N ALA A 20 -14.96 22.07 7.98
CA ALA A 20 -14.16 23.28 8.06
C ALA A 20 -13.51 23.56 6.69
N THR A 21 -12.90 24.74 6.54
CA THR A 21 -12.10 25.07 5.35
C THR A 21 -10.62 25.16 5.70
N THR A 22 -9.77 24.71 4.78
CA THR A 22 -8.31 24.62 4.95
C THR A 22 -7.57 25.97 4.97
N GLY A 23 -8.32 27.08 4.91
CA GLY A 23 -7.84 28.39 5.37
C GLY A 23 -7.64 28.47 6.89
N SER A 24 -7.97 27.42 7.65
CA SER A 24 -7.68 27.33 9.08
C SER A 24 -6.22 26.96 9.34
N VAL A 25 -5.35 27.94 9.11
CA VAL A 25 -3.97 28.08 9.63
C VAL A 25 -2.96 26.99 9.26
N ASP A 26 -1.90 27.38 8.55
CA ASP A 26 -0.65 26.59 8.44
C ASP A 26 0.02 26.52 9.83
N PHE A 27 -0.16 25.37 10.48
CA PHE A 27 0.43 25.07 11.77
C PHE A 27 1.24 23.77 11.69
N GLY A 28 2.40 23.77 12.35
CA GLY A 28 3.23 22.61 12.54
C GLY A 28 4.22 22.79 13.68
N VAL A 29 4.30 21.81 14.57
CA VAL A 29 5.37 21.64 15.55
C VAL A 29 6.14 20.40 15.13
N ASP A 30 7.33 20.62 14.59
CA ASP A 30 8.26 19.56 14.23
C ASP A 30 8.85 18.94 15.50
N LEU A 31 8.73 17.62 15.62
CA LEU A 31 9.26 16.85 16.73
C LEU A 31 10.44 15.97 16.30
N ALA A 32 10.87 16.01 15.03
CA ALA A 32 12.06 15.32 14.57
C ALA A 32 13.35 15.89 15.21
N GLY A 33 14.42 15.12 15.13
CA GLY A 33 15.73 15.43 15.70
C GLY A 33 15.85 15.02 17.17
N ALA A 34 16.75 15.70 17.88
CA ALA A 34 17.19 15.35 19.22
C ALA A 34 16.14 15.59 20.33
N GLY A 35 16.43 15.10 21.54
CA GLY A 35 15.65 15.33 22.74
C GLY A 35 14.47 14.38 22.90
N TRP A 36 14.50 13.25 22.20
CA TRP A 36 13.70 12.09 22.55
C TRP A 36 14.41 11.27 23.62
N LYS A 37 13.65 10.50 24.38
CA LYS A 37 14.13 9.50 25.32
C LYS A 37 13.78 8.12 24.78
N PHE A 38 14.68 7.16 24.96
CA PHE A 38 14.54 5.79 24.47
C PHE A 38 14.86 4.76 25.56
N SER A 39 14.05 3.71 25.62
CA SER A 39 14.28 2.54 26.48
C SER A 39 13.73 1.27 25.83
N THR A 40 14.46 0.17 25.93
CA THR A 40 13.97 -1.17 25.55
C THR A 40 13.17 -1.79 26.69
N GLY A 41 12.25 -2.68 26.35
CA GLY A 41 11.30 -3.29 27.29
C GLY A 41 9.87 -2.79 27.07
N ASP A 42 8.95 -3.30 27.88
CA ASP A 42 7.52 -3.05 27.72
C ASP A 42 6.82 -2.84 29.07
N ASP A 43 6.67 -1.58 29.47
CA ASP A 43 5.95 -1.21 30.68
C ASP A 43 4.88 -0.16 30.33
N PRO A 44 3.58 -0.50 30.43
CA PRO A 44 2.48 0.44 30.17
C PRO A 44 2.55 1.72 31.00
N ALA A 45 3.20 1.71 32.18
CA ALA A 45 3.38 2.91 33.00
C ALA A 45 4.21 3.99 32.29
N TRP A 46 4.99 3.63 31.27
CA TRP A 46 5.78 4.56 30.48
C TRP A 46 4.95 5.46 29.56
N SER A 47 3.65 5.21 29.43
CA SER A 47 2.70 6.14 28.80
C SER A 47 2.33 7.33 29.69
N ASP A 48 2.52 7.22 31.01
CA ASP A 48 2.08 8.24 31.97
C ASP A 48 2.88 9.55 31.80
N PRO A 49 2.23 10.71 31.65
CA PRO A 49 2.92 11.99 31.47
C PRO A 49 3.75 12.43 32.68
N SER A 50 3.51 11.86 33.87
CA SER A 50 4.25 12.14 35.11
C SER A 50 5.46 11.24 35.33
N PHE A 51 5.61 10.17 34.55
CA PHE A 51 6.75 9.27 34.66
C PHE A 51 8.08 10.00 34.38
N ALA A 52 9.07 9.78 35.24
CA ALA A 52 10.38 10.38 35.13
C ALA A 52 11.31 9.51 34.25
N ASP A 53 11.51 9.91 33.00
CA ASP A 53 12.37 9.25 32.02
C ASP A 53 13.83 9.73 32.07
N THR A 54 14.28 10.27 33.21
CA THR A 54 15.63 10.85 33.37
C THR A 54 16.76 9.83 33.25
N THR A 55 16.45 8.55 33.48
CA THR A 55 17.40 7.43 33.34
C THR A 55 17.42 6.84 31.93
N TRP A 56 16.51 7.27 31.05
CA TRP A 56 16.43 6.77 29.68
C TRP A 56 17.51 7.37 28.81
N ARG A 57 17.91 6.61 27.78
CA ARG A 57 18.92 7.03 26.80
C ARG A 57 18.39 8.23 26.02
N ASP A 58 19.24 9.25 25.83
CA ASP A 58 18.94 10.35 24.90
C ASP A 58 18.95 9.82 23.46
N TRP A 59 17.97 10.26 22.67
CA TRP A 59 17.72 9.76 21.34
C TRP A 59 17.34 10.86 20.35
N SER A 60 17.49 10.55 19.06
CA SER A 60 17.03 11.38 17.95
C SER A 60 16.11 10.58 17.04
N VAL A 61 15.06 11.21 16.52
CA VAL A 61 14.06 10.56 15.67
C VAL A 61 13.97 11.34 14.34
N PRO A 62 14.00 10.70 13.15
CA PRO A 62 14.12 9.26 12.94
C PRO A 62 15.55 8.76 13.20
N ASP A 63 15.65 7.55 13.73
CA ASP A 63 16.87 6.74 13.81
C ASP A 63 16.49 5.24 13.91
N ASN A 64 17.21 4.41 13.15
CA ASN A 64 16.97 2.97 13.04
C ASN A 64 17.82 2.21 14.06
N TRP A 65 17.26 1.21 14.75
CA TRP A 65 17.99 0.48 15.80
C TRP A 65 19.17 -0.31 15.23
N GLY A 66 19.03 -0.84 14.02
CA GLY A 66 20.07 -1.54 13.26
C GLY A 66 21.36 -0.72 13.07
N ALA A 67 21.26 0.62 13.08
CA ALA A 67 22.42 1.50 12.99
C ALA A 67 23.22 1.59 14.31
N GLN A 68 22.69 1.06 15.41
CA GLN A 68 23.24 1.17 16.76
C GLN A 68 23.84 -0.16 17.17
N ALA A 69 25.13 -0.16 17.49
CA ALA A 69 25.87 -1.41 17.75
C ALA A 69 25.25 -2.27 18.86
N ASP A 70 24.68 -1.64 19.90
CA ASP A 70 24.04 -2.33 21.03
C ASP A 70 22.62 -2.84 20.74
N LEU A 71 21.98 -2.37 19.66
CA LEU A 71 20.62 -2.75 19.27
C LEU A 71 20.55 -3.45 17.91
N SER A 72 21.69 -3.63 17.22
CA SER A 72 21.75 -4.19 15.86
C SER A 72 21.17 -5.61 15.68
N SER A 73 20.89 -6.31 16.78
CA SER A 73 20.25 -7.62 16.81
C SER A 73 19.09 -7.69 17.81
N TYR A 74 18.53 -6.54 18.19
CA TYR A 74 17.46 -6.46 19.18
C TYR A 74 16.10 -6.51 18.50
N ASP A 75 15.39 -7.63 18.68
CA ASP A 75 13.96 -7.74 18.36
C ASP A 75 13.17 -7.68 19.67
N GLY A 76 12.14 -6.84 19.73
CA GLY A 76 11.29 -6.71 20.92
C GLY A 76 10.61 -5.35 21.05
N PHE A 77 10.12 -5.10 22.26
CA PHE A 77 9.48 -3.84 22.57
C PHE A 77 10.49 -2.76 22.91
N ALA A 78 10.25 -1.56 22.45
CA ALA A 78 10.91 -0.37 22.95
C ALA A 78 9.92 0.79 23.05
N TRP A 79 10.30 1.79 23.82
CA TRP A 79 9.51 2.97 24.03
C TRP A 79 10.31 4.23 23.78
N TYR A 80 9.61 5.20 23.22
CA TYR A 80 10.07 6.55 22.97
C TYR A 80 9.25 7.51 23.80
N ARG A 81 9.89 8.55 24.35
CA ARG A 81 9.20 9.66 25.00
C ARG A 81 9.73 11.00 24.53
N LYS A 82 8.84 11.95 24.31
CA LYS A 82 9.16 13.34 23.94
C LYS A 82 8.34 14.28 24.79
N THR A 83 9.04 15.10 25.56
CA THR A 83 8.46 16.27 26.22
C THR A 83 8.65 17.48 25.31
N PHE A 84 7.57 18.21 25.03
CA PHE A 84 7.61 19.39 24.17
C PHE A 84 6.55 20.41 24.60
N THR A 85 6.76 21.68 24.24
CA THR A 85 5.82 22.75 24.54
C THR A 85 5.06 23.11 23.26
N LEU A 86 3.73 23.07 23.32
CA LEU A 86 2.92 23.63 22.27
C LEU A 86 2.89 25.16 22.41
N PRO A 87 2.93 25.92 21.30
CA PRO A 87 2.70 27.35 21.36
C PRO A 87 1.28 27.65 21.85
N GLU A 88 0.98 28.92 22.09
CA GLU A 88 -0.41 29.37 22.25
C GLU A 88 -1.25 28.95 21.03
N ARG A 89 -2.52 28.60 21.27
CA ARG A 89 -3.39 28.09 20.21
C ARG A 89 -3.57 29.15 19.11
N PRO A 90 -3.18 28.86 17.86
CA PRO A 90 -3.43 29.79 16.76
C PRO A 90 -4.92 30.04 16.56
N ALA A 91 -5.28 31.28 16.21
CA ALA A 91 -6.67 31.64 15.97
C ALA A 91 -7.27 30.79 14.84
N GLY A 92 -8.36 30.07 15.13
CA GLY A 92 -9.04 29.22 14.15
C GLY A 92 -8.55 27.77 14.07
N ILE A 93 -7.56 27.37 14.87
CA ILE A 93 -7.20 25.95 15.05
C ILE A 93 -8.07 25.32 16.14
N THR A 94 -8.67 24.18 15.82
CA THR A 94 -9.27 23.25 16.79
C THR A 94 -8.37 22.03 16.95
N ASP A 95 -8.50 21.30 18.05
CA ASP A 95 -7.71 20.07 18.24
C ASP A 95 -8.02 19.03 17.15
N ALA A 96 -9.28 18.91 16.75
CA ALA A 96 -9.74 18.16 15.58
C ALA A 96 -9.04 18.51 14.24
N ALA A 97 -8.32 19.62 14.14
CA ALA A 97 -7.57 20.02 12.94
C ALA A 97 -6.08 19.61 13.00
N VAL A 98 -5.63 19.06 14.13
CA VAL A 98 -4.24 18.65 14.35
C VAL A 98 -4.10 17.15 14.16
N VAL A 99 -3.05 16.76 13.45
CA VAL A 99 -2.65 15.38 13.19
C VAL A 99 -1.27 15.17 13.80
N ALA A 100 -1.14 14.12 14.61
CA ALA A 100 0.15 13.59 15.03
C ALA A 100 0.69 12.69 13.91
N ALA A 101 1.57 13.24 13.07
CA ALA A 101 2.29 12.45 12.09
C ALA A 101 3.56 11.91 12.73
N LEU A 102 3.74 10.59 12.77
CA LEU A 102 4.93 9.94 13.31
C LEU A 102 5.77 9.27 12.22
N GLY A 103 5.39 9.46 10.95
CA GLY A 103 6.14 9.03 9.78
C GLY A 103 6.29 7.51 9.68
N LYS A 104 7.51 7.10 9.35
CA LYS A 104 8.13 5.78 9.29
C LYS A 104 8.54 5.13 10.62
N ILE A 105 7.93 4.07 11.11
CA ILE A 105 8.36 3.25 12.27
C ILE A 105 8.48 1.80 11.79
N ASP A 106 9.47 1.04 12.23
CA ASP A 106 9.55 -0.37 11.87
C ASP A 106 8.45 -1.18 12.58
N ASP A 107 7.88 -2.12 11.85
CA ASP A 107 6.81 -3.05 12.25
C ASP A 107 5.51 -2.46 12.81
N ALA A 108 5.41 -2.23 14.12
CA ALA A 108 4.16 -1.86 14.77
C ALA A 108 4.36 -0.84 15.90
N ASP A 109 3.37 0.02 16.12
CA ASP A 109 3.45 1.06 17.14
C ASP A 109 2.10 1.35 17.80
N GLN A 110 2.16 1.90 19.02
CA GLN A 110 1.05 2.45 19.79
C GLN A 110 1.50 3.77 20.42
N ALA A 111 0.80 4.86 20.11
CA ALA A 111 1.14 6.22 20.49
C ALA A 111 0.16 6.80 21.52
N PHE A 112 0.72 7.52 22.49
CA PHE A 112 0.01 8.15 23.60
C PHE A 112 0.38 9.62 23.69
N LEU A 113 -0.62 10.49 23.74
CA LEU A 113 -0.43 11.91 24.02
C LEU A 113 -1.01 12.21 25.39
N ASN A 114 -0.18 12.79 26.27
CA ASN A 114 -0.55 13.15 27.63
C ASN A 114 -1.18 11.99 28.44
N GLY A 115 -0.73 10.76 28.19
CA GLY A 115 -1.22 9.53 28.84
C GLY A 115 -2.45 8.89 28.20
N GLN A 116 -3.04 9.53 27.19
CA GLN A 116 -4.16 8.96 26.45
C GLN A 116 -3.70 8.42 25.10
N GLU A 117 -4.09 7.18 24.77
CA GLU A 117 -3.82 6.61 23.45
C GLU A 117 -4.46 7.49 22.37
N ILE A 118 -3.65 7.89 21.39
CA ILE A 118 -4.10 8.59 20.18
C ILE A 118 -4.12 7.69 18.96
N GLY A 119 -3.44 6.53 19.04
CA GLY A 119 -3.52 5.54 17.99
C GLY A 119 -2.50 4.42 18.02
N HIS A 120 -2.65 3.47 17.09
CA HIS A 120 -1.71 2.39 16.82
C HIS A 120 -1.77 1.97 15.34
N THR A 121 -0.68 1.38 14.86
CA THR A 121 -0.54 0.84 13.50
C THR A 121 0.20 -0.50 13.59
N GLY A 122 -0.26 -1.51 12.85
CA GLY A 122 0.20 -2.89 12.99
C GLY A 122 -0.39 -3.61 14.20
N GLY A 123 0.15 -4.78 14.50
CA GLY A 123 -0.30 -5.65 15.57
C GLY A 123 0.87 -6.14 16.41
N PHE A 124 0.69 -6.19 17.73
CA PHE A 124 1.67 -6.76 18.64
C PHE A 124 1.44 -8.27 18.85
N PRO A 125 2.46 -9.04 19.28
CA PRO A 125 2.27 -10.43 19.68
C PRO A 125 1.14 -10.61 20.68
N PRO A 126 0.36 -11.71 20.61
CA PRO A 126 0.55 -12.87 19.73
C PRO A 126 0.03 -12.68 18.29
N ASN A 127 -0.71 -11.61 18.02
CA ASN A 127 -1.28 -11.32 16.69
C ASN A 127 -0.41 -10.32 15.95
N PHE A 128 0.89 -10.65 15.82
CA PHE A 128 1.86 -9.76 15.21
C PHE A 128 1.50 -9.47 13.75
N ASP A 129 1.45 -8.19 13.40
CA ASP A 129 1.16 -7.69 12.06
C ASP A 129 2.12 -6.55 11.76
N SER A 130 3.13 -6.84 10.94
CA SER A 130 4.15 -5.87 10.54
C SER A 130 3.58 -4.92 9.50
N THR A 131 3.74 -3.63 9.77
CA THR A 131 3.28 -2.51 8.94
C THR A 131 4.36 -1.45 8.78
N TRP A 132 5.63 -1.87 8.83
CA TRP A 132 6.81 -1.00 8.85
C TRP A 132 6.73 0.16 7.85
N GLU A 133 6.25 -0.15 6.65
CA GLU A 133 6.10 0.70 5.48
C GLU A 133 4.95 1.73 5.51
N VAL A 134 4.03 1.68 6.49
CA VAL A 134 2.81 2.51 6.55
C VAL A 134 3.03 3.81 7.33
N PRO A 135 2.93 5.02 6.74
CA PRO A 135 3.02 6.27 7.50
C PRO A 135 2.01 6.36 8.64
N ARG A 136 2.44 6.86 9.81
CA ARG A 136 1.64 6.95 11.03
C ARG A 136 1.00 8.32 11.10
N GLU A 137 -0.32 8.36 11.03
CA GLU A 137 -1.11 9.57 11.23
C GLU A 137 -2.20 9.29 12.28
N TYR A 138 -2.07 9.93 13.44
CA TYR A 138 -3.00 9.81 14.56
C TYR A 138 -3.68 11.12 14.87
N TYR A 139 -4.89 11.05 15.41
CA TYR A 139 -5.79 12.21 15.52
C TYR A 139 -6.19 12.39 16.98
N PRO A 140 -5.54 13.31 17.71
CA PRO A 140 -5.87 13.59 19.10
C PRO A 140 -7.35 13.97 19.28
N ALA A 141 -7.95 13.51 20.38
CA ALA A 141 -9.29 13.92 20.76
C ALA A 141 -9.33 15.40 21.17
N ASP A 142 -10.50 16.03 21.06
CA ASP A 142 -10.70 17.40 21.51
C ASP A 142 -10.39 17.56 23.00
N GLY A 143 -9.63 18.60 23.35
CA GLY A 143 -9.18 18.89 24.71
C GLY A 143 -7.90 18.15 25.13
N LEU A 144 -7.39 17.22 24.31
CA LEU A 144 -6.19 16.45 24.67
C LEU A 144 -4.89 17.27 24.51
N LEU A 145 -4.86 18.23 23.59
CA LEU A 145 -3.71 19.10 23.35
C LEU A 145 -3.66 20.24 24.38
N ARG A 146 -2.54 20.35 25.09
CA ARG A 146 -2.30 21.40 26.09
C ARG A 146 -1.60 22.59 25.44
N TRP A 147 -2.36 23.51 24.86
CA TRP A 147 -1.84 24.72 24.22
C TRP A 147 -1.18 25.67 25.23
N GLY A 148 -0.11 26.35 24.81
CA GLY A 148 0.71 27.22 25.68
C GLY A 148 1.46 26.48 26.78
N ALA A 149 1.43 25.14 26.78
CA ALA A 149 1.87 24.31 27.89
C ALA A 149 2.65 23.08 27.42
N THR A 150 3.24 22.39 28.40
CA THR A 150 4.00 21.16 28.18
C THR A 150 3.08 19.98 27.89
N ASN A 151 3.46 19.22 26.86
CA ASN A 151 2.85 17.97 26.44
C ASN A 151 3.90 16.85 26.47
N VAL A 152 3.43 15.62 26.61
CA VAL A 152 4.26 14.41 26.54
C VAL A 152 3.68 13.48 25.49
N LEU A 153 4.50 13.11 24.52
CA LEU A 153 4.21 12.06 23.55
C LEU A 153 5.04 10.83 23.92
N ALA A 154 4.37 9.70 24.14
CA ALA A 154 5.00 8.40 24.32
C ALA A 154 4.62 7.48 23.16
N VAL A 155 5.58 6.71 22.65
CA VAL A 155 5.35 5.78 21.54
C VAL A 155 5.96 4.44 21.91
N ARG A 156 5.11 3.44 22.06
CA ARG A 156 5.46 2.04 22.22
C ARG A 156 5.63 1.44 20.85
N VAL A 157 6.75 0.77 20.60
CA VAL A 157 7.10 0.15 19.32
C VAL A 157 7.41 -1.32 19.59
N TYR A 158 6.98 -2.20 18.69
CA TYR A 158 7.41 -3.59 18.67
C TYR A 158 8.07 -3.88 17.34
N ASP A 159 9.32 -4.33 17.41
CA ASP A 159 10.08 -4.86 16.28
C ASP A 159 10.11 -6.38 16.40
N GLY A 160 9.57 -7.06 15.40
CA GLY A 160 9.55 -8.53 15.32
C GLY A 160 10.79 -9.09 14.64
N THR A 161 11.37 -8.34 13.70
CA THR A 161 12.66 -8.64 13.08
C THR A 161 13.16 -7.44 12.29
N GLY A 162 14.47 -7.27 12.19
CA GLY A 162 15.07 -6.38 11.21
C GLY A 162 15.70 -5.16 11.84
N GLY A 163 15.28 -3.97 11.40
CA GLY A 163 16.02 -2.74 11.68
C GLY A 163 15.52 -1.99 12.92
N GLY A 164 14.24 -2.09 13.25
CA GLY A 164 13.64 -1.42 14.40
C GLY A 164 13.58 0.10 14.31
N GLY A 165 12.58 0.68 14.98
CA GLY A 165 12.53 2.11 15.28
C GLY A 165 12.08 3.03 14.14
N PHE A 166 12.22 4.34 14.36
CA PHE A 166 11.73 5.34 13.42
C PHE A 166 12.71 5.52 12.25
N TYR A 167 12.27 5.43 11.00
CA TYR A 167 13.16 5.54 9.85
C TYR A 167 12.75 6.56 8.79
N GLN A 168 11.59 7.21 8.92
CA GLN A 168 11.17 8.26 7.97
C GLN A 168 10.26 9.30 8.64
N GLY A 169 10.32 10.55 8.18
CA GLY A 169 9.39 11.61 8.60
C GLY A 169 8.18 11.78 7.65
N PRO A 170 7.34 12.81 7.88
CA PRO A 170 7.45 13.82 8.93
C PRO A 170 7.11 13.28 10.33
N ILE A 171 7.71 13.86 11.38
CA ILE A 171 7.44 13.53 12.79
C ILE A 171 7.06 14.80 13.53
N GLY A 172 5.83 14.90 14.02
CA GLY A 172 5.34 16.11 14.69
C GLY A 172 3.82 16.23 14.77
N LEU A 173 3.36 17.39 15.24
CA LEU A 173 1.95 17.76 15.28
C LEU A 173 1.69 18.82 14.23
N PHE A 174 0.86 18.50 13.24
CA PHE A 174 0.65 19.33 12.06
C PHE A 174 -0.83 19.56 11.81
N SER A 175 -1.17 20.73 11.30
CA SER A 175 -2.44 20.90 10.59
C SER A 175 -2.51 19.96 9.38
N LYS A 176 -3.71 19.50 8.99
CA LYS A 176 -3.84 18.74 7.74
C LYS A 176 -3.37 19.56 6.53
N ALA A 177 -3.52 20.88 6.56
CA ALA A 177 -2.98 21.80 5.54
C ALA A 177 -1.46 21.69 5.41
N ARG A 178 -0.74 21.68 6.54
CA ARG A 178 0.71 21.49 6.54
C ARG A 178 1.10 20.11 6.03
N LEU A 179 0.40 19.04 6.44
CA LEU A 179 0.67 17.69 5.95
C LEU A 179 0.48 17.57 4.43
N ARG A 180 -0.61 18.14 3.90
CA ARG A 180 -0.84 18.19 2.45
C ARG A 180 0.28 18.95 1.73
N ALA A 181 0.70 20.09 2.26
CA ALA A 181 1.81 20.85 1.68
C ALA A 181 3.14 20.06 1.68
N LEU A 182 3.41 19.31 2.76
CA LEU A 182 4.58 18.43 2.85
C LEU A 182 4.51 17.25 1.85
N SER A 183 3.31 16.80 1.49
CA SER A 183 3.10 15.78 0.44
C SER A 183 2.95 16.36 -0.97
N GLY A 184 3.15 17.67 -1.15
CA GLY A 184 3.03 18.36 -2.44
C GLY A 184 1.58 18.61 -2.90
N ALA A 185 0.58 18.27 -2.10
CA ALA A 185 -0.81 18.61 -2.33
C ALA A 185 -1.09 20.02 -1.79
N THR A 186 -1.19 21.01 -2.69
CA THR A 186 -1.49 22.40 -2.30
C THR A 186 -2.82 22.87 -2.87
N GLY A 187 -3.41 23.87 -2.23
CA GLY A 187 -4.69 24.44 -2.64
C GLY A 187 -5.03 25.70 -1.87
N THR A 188 -6.16 26.30 -2.23
CA THR A 188 -6.69 27.51 -1.59
C THR A 188 -7.91 27.16 -0.73
N ALA A 189 -8.18 27.98 0.28
CA ALA A 189 -9.35 27.82 1.13
C ALA A 189 -10.64 27.88 0.28
N ALA A 190 -11.57 26.98 0.56
CA ALA A 190 -12.90 27.01 -0.04
C ALA A 190 -13.68 28.24 0.44
N THR A 191 -14.44 28.86 -0.47
CA THR A 191 -15.41 29.91 -0.11
C THR A 191 -16.51 29.33 0.78
N ARG A 192 -17.23 30.19 1.52
CA ARG A 192 -18.37 29.78 2.35
C ARG A 192 -19.43 28.99 1.57
N ALA A 193 -19.66 29.36 0.30
CA ALA A 193 -20.59 28.66 -0.57
C ALA A 193 -20.08 27.27 -0.98
N GLN A 194 -18.79 27.15 -1.31
CA GLN A 194 -18.16 25.86 -1.62
C GLN A 194 -18.10 24.93 -0.40
N LEU A 195 -17.81 25.47 0.78
CA LEU A 195 -17.86 24.73 2.04
C LEU A 195 -19.26 24.17 2.30
N ALA A 196 -20.28 25.02 2.23
CA ALA A 196 -21.68 24.61 2.40
C ALA A 196 -22.11 23.55 1.38
N HIS A 197 -21.68 23.71 0.12
CA HIS A 197 -21.91 22.74 -0.94
C HIS A 197 -21.28 21.38 -0.63
N ALA A 198 -19.99 21.34 -0.28
CA ALA A 198 -19.30 20.11 0.07
C ALA A 198 -19.97 19.39 1.24
N CYS A 199 -20.29 20.10 2.33
CA CYS A 199 -21.00 19.51 3.47
C CYS A 199 -22.36 18.95 3.09
N ALA A 200 -23.10 19.65 2.21
CA ALA A 200 -24.41 19.17 1.75
C ALA A 200 -24.29 17.83 0.99
N VAL A 201 -23.24 17.65 0.18
CA VAL A 201 -22.97 16.39 -0.53
C VAL A 201 -22.69 15.25 0.45
N LEU A 202 -21.79 15.45 1.42
CA LEU A 202 -21.48 14.43 2.44
C LEU A 202 -22.72 14.06 3.25
N ASN A 203 -23.47 15.05 3.71
CA ASN A 203 -24.71 14.82 4.48
C ASN A 203 -25.76 14.08 3.65
N GLN A 204 -25.83 14.33 2.34
CA GLN A 204 -26.70 13.57 1.44
C GLN A 204 -26.25 12.10 1.34
N GLN A 205 -24.95 11.84 1.21
CA GLN A 205 -24.40 10.49 1.20
C GLN A 205 -24.68 9.76 2.51
N HIS A 206 -24.42 10.38 3.66
CA HIS A 206 -24.64 9.79 4.98
C HIS A 206 -26.10 9.40 5.19
N ARG A 207 -27.03 10.31 4.90
CA ARG A 207 -28.47 10.04 5.01
C ARG A 207 -28.91 8.92 4.08
N ALA A 208 -28.42 8.91 2.84
CA ALA A 208 -28.76 7.87 1.88
C ALA A 208 -28.27 6.49 2.34
N VAL A 209 -27.03 6.40 2.85
CA VAL A 209 -26.49 5.15 3.40
C VAL A 209 -27.27 4.70 4.64
N ALA A 210 -27.47 5.58 5.61
CA ALA A 210 -28.15 5.28 6.88
C ALA A 210 -29.61 4.83 6.69
N THR A 211 -30.33 5.42 5.73
CA THR A 211 -31.71 5.05 5.40
C THR A 211 -31.81 3.87 4.42
N GLY A 212 -30.68 3.42 3.88
CA GLY A 212 -30.64 2.36 2.87
C GLY A 212 -31.16 2.80 1.49
N ASP A 213 -31.19 4.09 1.20
CA ASP A 213 -31.52 4.64 -0.11
C ASP A 213 -30.32 4.53 -1.07
N LEU A 214 -30.15 3.34 -1.65
CA LEU A 214 -29.07 3.09 -2.61
C LEU A 214 -29.18 3.94 -3.87
N ARG A 215 -30.39 4.36 -4.27
CA ARG A 215 -30.58 5.24 -5.44
C ARG A 215 -30.15 6.67 -5.10
N GLY A 216 -30.53 7.15 -3.91
CA GLY A 216 -30.08 8.44 -3.39
C GLY A 216 -28.56 8.52 -3.26
N TYR A 217 -27.92 7.45 -2.78
CA TYR A 217 -26.45 7.39 -2.71
C TYR A 217 -25.83 7.37 -4.12
N ALA A 218 -26.34 6.52 -5.02
CA ALA A 218 -25.87 6.47 -6.42
C ALA A 218 -25.98 7.82 -7.13
N ALA A 219 -27.02 8.61 -6.84
CA ALA A 219 -27.21 9.94 -7.42
C ALA A 219 -26.17 10.97 -6.95
N THR A 220 -25.39 10.67 -5.92
CA THR A 220 -24.25 11.49 -5.48
C THR A 220 -22.94 11.09 -6.13
N LEU A 221 -22.90 10.03 -6.94
CA LEU A 221 -21.68 9.59 -7.62
C LEU A 221 -21.73 10.04 -9.08
N ALA A 222 -20.67 10.69 -9.55
CA ALA A 222 -20.59 11.14 -10.93
C ALA A 222 -20.63 9.97 -11.93
N PRO A 223 -21.12 10.17 -13.16
CA PRO A 223 -20.84 9.26 -14.26
C PRO A 223 -19.33 9.11 -14.42
N GLY A 224 -18.84 7.88 -14.27
CA GLY A 224 -17.40 7.60 -14.25
C GLY A 224 -16.73 7.71 -12.88
N PHE A 225 -17.48 7.86 -11.78
CA PHE A 225 -16.90 7.82 -10.43
C PHE A 225 -15.89 6.67 -10.29
N PHE A 226 -14.68 7.03 -9.85
CA PHE A 226 -13.60 6.09 -9.60
C PHE A 226 -12.76 6.57 -8.43
N HIS A 227 -12.78 5.85 -7.31
CA HIS A 227 -12.02 6.20 -6.13
C HIS A 227 -11.22 4.99 -5.66
N GLN A 228 -9.89 5.05 -5.73
CA GLN A 228 -9.00 3.96 -5.28
C GLN A 228 -9.42 2.57 -5.78
N GLY A 229 -9.82 2.44 -7.06
CA GLY A 229 -10.26 1.16 -7.63
C GLY A 229 -11.77 0.89 -7.55
N ASP A 230 -12.54 1.71 -6.86
CA ASP A 230 -13.98 1.54 -6.72
C ASP A 230 -14.75 2.34 -7.76
N THR A 231 -15.58 1.65 -8.54
CA THR A 231 -16.60 2.28 -9.37
C THR A 231 -17.89 2.49 -8.57
N ALA A 232 -18.80 3.31 -9.11
CA ALA A 232 -20.13 3.49 -8.50
C ALA A 232 -20.86 2.15 -8.35
N ASP A 233 -20.78 1.29 -9.37
CA ASP A 233 -21.41 -0.04 -9.35
C ASP A 233 -20.85 -0.93 -8.24
N ARG A 234 -19.53 -0.91 -8.03
CA ARG A 234 -18.87 -1.67 -6.96
C ARG A 234 -19.30 -1.16 -5.58
N ARG A 235 -19.23 0.16 -5.35
CA ARG A 235 -19.69 0.77 -4.08
C ARG A 235 -21.13 0.39 -3.77
N LEU A 236 -22.01 0.38 -4.77
CA LEU A 236 -23.40 -0.03 -4.59
C LEU A 236 -23.54 -1.54 -4.35
N ALA A 237 -22.70 -2.38 -4.96
CA ALA A 237 -22.69 -3.81 -4.68
C ALA A 237 -22.23 -4.10 -3.24
N ASP A 238 -21.12 -3.49 -2.81
CA ASP A 238 -20.60 -3.64 -1.46
C ASP A 238 -21.59 -3.13 -0.41
N LEU A 239 -22.24 -1.99 -0.67
CA LEU A 239 -23.33 -1.49 0.17
C LEU A 239 -24.51 -2.47 0.26
N ARG A 240 -24.88 -3.15 -0.84
CA ARG A 240 -25.93 -4.17 -0.79
C ARG A 240 -25.52 -5.36 0.07
N GLU A 241 -24.27 -5.81 -0.05
CA GLU A 241 -23.74 -6.92 0.76
C GLU A 241 -23.65 -6.55 2.23
N LEU A 242 -23.09 -5.39 2.58
CA LEU A 242 -23.02 -4.90 3.97
C LEU A 242 -24.42 -4.81 4.60
N ARG A 243 -25.42 -4.37 3.83
CA ARG A 243 -26.80 -4.29 4.31
C ARG A 243 -27.45 -5.64 4.60
N LYS A 244 -26.94 -6.75 4.04
CA LYS A 244 -27.40 -8.09 4.43
C LYS A 244 -26.97 -8.43 5.87
N ALA A 245 -25.87 -7.84 6.35
CA ALA A 245 -25.36 -8.06 7.70
C ALA A 245 -26.02 -7.14 8.75
N GLY A 246 -26.61 -6.01 8.34
CA GLY A 246 -27.33 -5.10 9.24
C GLY A 246 -27.41 -3.66 8.73
N PRO A 247 -27.81 -2.71 9.60
CA PRO A 247 -27.74 -1.29 9.30
C PRO A 247 -26.32 -0.85 8.94
N VAL A 248 -26.18 0.02 7.94
CA VAL A 248 -24.89 0.56 7.48
C VAL A 248 -24.89 2.06 7.68
N THR A 249 -23.77 2.57 8.18
CA THR A 249 -23.47 3.98 8.39
C THR A 249 -22.22 4.36 7.60
N LEU A 250 -22.23 5.60 7.14
CA LEU A 250 -21.10 6.30 6.56
C LEU A 250 -20.97 7.61 7.34
N THR A 251 -19.79 7.89 7.87
CA THR A 251 -19.49 9.14 8.56
C THR A 251 -18.21 9.74 8.03
N ASP A 252 -18.17 11.06 7.99
CA ASP A 252 -16.99 11.86 7.66
C ASP A 252 -16.70 12.77 8.86
N THR A 253 -15.51 12.64 9.46
CA THR A 253 -15.09 13.47 10.59
C THR A 253 -13.86 14.29 10.22
N GLN A 254 -13.71 15.44 10.90
CA GLN A 254 -12.62 16.37 10.65
C GLN A 254 -12.53 16.80 9.17
N ALA A 255 -13.68 16.95 8.50
CA ALA A 255 -13.73 17.22 7.08
C ALA A 255 -13.21 18.63 6.77
N GLU A 256 -12.16 18.71 5.97
CA GLU A 256 -11.49 19.94 5.58
C GLU A 256 -11.65 20.21 4.08
N VAL A 257 -12.26 21.33 3.71
CA VAL A 257 -12.61 21.63 2.32
C VAL A 257 -11.69 22.70 1.72
N PHE A 258 -11.13 22.39 0.54
CA PHE A 258 -10.22 23.26 -0.21
C PHE A 258 -10.41 23.14 -1.72
N VAL A 259 -9.79 24.07 -2.45
CA VAL A 259 -9.74 24.03 -3.90
C VAL A 259 -8.31 23.73 -4.32
N ASP A 260 -8.09 22.61 -5.01
CA ASP A 260 -6.75 22.22 -5.47
C ASP A 260 -6.23 23.11 -6.61
N ALA A 261 -4.98 22.88 -7.03
CA ALA A 261 -4.35 23.63 -8.11
C ALA A 261 -5.07 23.50 -9.47
N GLN A 262 -5.92 22.48 -9.64
CA GLN A 262 -6.74 22.24 -10.84
C GLN A 262 -8.13 22.86 -10.72
N GLY A 263 -8.45 23.56 -9.62
CA GLY A 263 -9.75 24.17 -9.39
C GLY A 263 -10.83 23.21 -8.93
N ARG A 264 -10.48 21.97 -8.55
CA ARG A 264 -11.42 20.96 -8.05
C ARG A 264 -11.68 21.20 -6.57
N LEU A 265 -12.92 20.95 -6.15
CA LEU A 265 -13.29 21.02 -4.74
C LEU A 265 -12.88 19.69 -4.08
N VAL A 266 -12.03 19.75 -3.06
CA VAL A 266 -11.48 18.58 -2.38
C VAL A 266 -11.87 18.61 -0.91
N VAL A 267 -12.29 17.46 -0.39
CA VAL A 267 -12.56 17.24 1.03
C VAL A 267 -11.50 16.28 1.57
N ASP A 268 -10.68 16.73 2.52
CA ASP A 268 -9.77 15.91 3.30
C ASP A 268 -10.47 15.49 4.60
N THR A 269 -10.88 14.24 4.68
CA THR A 269 -11.80 13.73 5.72
C THR A 269 -11.31 12.42 6.29
N ILE A 270 -11.69 12.13 7.53
CA ILE A 270 -11.59 10.81 8.11
C ILE A 270 -12.93 10.11 7.91
N ARG A 271 -12.98 9.24 6.91
CA ARG A 271 -14.18 8.52 6.49
C ARG A 271 -14.24 7.17 7.18
N THR A 272 -15.44 6.80 7.65
CA THR A 272 -15.68 5.52 8.33
C THR A 272 -16.94 4.87 7.79
N TRP A 273 -16.82 3.58 7.46
CA TRP A 273 -17.93 2.71 7.07
C TRP A 273 -18.23 1.71 8.19
N THR A 274 -19.48 1.26 8.33
CA THR A 274 -19.81 0.18 9.28
C THR A 274 -18.94 -1.05 9.04
N GLY A 275 -18.28 -1.51 10.11
CA GLY A 275 -17.42 -2.70 10.07
C GLY A 275 -16.08 -2.49 9.35
N SER A 276 -15.71 -1.25 9.02
CA SER A 276 -14.41 -0.91 8.44
C SER A 276 -13.64 0.06 9.34
N PRO A 277 -12.30 -0.03 9.40
CA PRO A 277 -11.47 0.98 10.04
C PRO A 277 -11.69 2.36 9.43
N ALA A 278 -11.49 3.41 10.23
CA ALA A 278 -11.51 4.77 9.72
C ALA A 278 -10.30 5.00 8.78
N THR A 279 -10.51 5.75 7.72
CA THR A 279 -9.49 6.05 6.71
C THR A 279 -9.47 7.54 6.38
N ARG A 280 -8.28 8.13 6.32
CA ARG A 280 -8.13 9.44 5.70
C ARG A 280 -8.34 9.30 4.19
N GLU A 281 -9.26 10.07 3.64
CA GLU A 281 -9.57 10.09 2.23
C GLU A 281 -9.56 11.53 1.69
N LEU A 282 -9.12 11.68 0.44
CA LEU A 282 -9.30 12.91 -0.33
C LEU A 282 -10.45 12.69 -1.31
N LEU A 283 -11.59 13.30 -1.02
CA LEU A 283 -12.80 13.21 -1.85
C LEU A 283 -12.83 14.39 -2.80
N TYR A 284 -12.99 14.14 -4.09
CA TYR A 284 -13.06 15.17 -5.12
C TYR A 284 -14.52 15.37 -5.51
N LEU A 285 -15.02 16.60 -5.40
CA LEU A 285 -16.41 16.96 -5.67
C LEU A 285 -16.52 17.88 -6.87
N ASP A 286 -17.64 17.77 -7.60
CA ASP A 286 -18.05 18.79 -8.56
C ASP A 286 -18.38 20.09 -7.81
N PRO A 287 -17.82 21.24 -8.20
CA PRO A 287 -18.02 22.50 -7.46
C PRO A 287 -19.43 23.09 -7.60
N ARG A 288 -20.29 22.53 -8.46
CA ARG A 288 -21.63 23.04 -8.78
C ARG A 288 -22.73 21.99 -8.68
N LYS A 289 -22.39 20.72 -8.80
CA LYS A 289 -23.33 19.59 -8.72
C LYS A 289 -23.07 18.78 -7.46
N PRO A 290 -24.09 18.13 -6.88
CA PRO A 290 -23.92 17.30 -5.69
C PRO A 290 -23.32 15.93 -6.05
N LEU A 291 -22.15 15.94 -6.71
CA LEU A 291 -21.50 14.75 -7.26
C LEU A 291 -20.09 14.61 -6.71
N GLU A 292 -19.79 13.45 -6.16
CA GLU A 292 -18.44 12.97 -5.93
C GLU A 292 -17.87 12.41 -7.25
N LEU A 293 -16.70 12.91 -7.62
CA LEU A 293 -15.97 12.55 -8.83
C LEU A 293 -15.11 11.30 -8.61
N GLY A 294 -14.62 11.09 -7.38
CA GLY A 294 -13.55 10.14 -7.08
C GLY A 294 -12.16 10.73 -7.36
N ASP A 295 -11.12 10.08 -6.87
CA ASP A 295 -9.74 10.57 -6.99
C ASP A 295 -9.04 10.18 -8.29
N HIS A 296 -9.62 9.22 -9.02
CA HIS A 296 -9.11 8.64 -10.26
C HIS A 296 -7.67 8.13 -10.12
N ALA A 297 -7.31 7.67 -8.91
CA ALA A 297 -6.01 7.10 -8.65
C ALA A 297 -5.75 5.92 -9.60
N ARG A 298 -4.58 5.92 -10.25
CA ARG A 298 -4.16 4.80 -11.10
C ARG A 298 -3.29 3.79 -10.37
N PHE A 299 -2.87 4.11 -9.14
CA PHE A 299 -2.19 3.19 -8.26
C PHE A 299 -2.93 3.19 -6.92
N PHE A 300 -3.45 2.04 -6.53
CA PHE A 300 -4.30 1.90 -5.34
C PHE A 300 -4.22 0.47 -4.79
N ARG A 301 -4.63 0.31 -3.53
CA ARG A 301 -4.83 -0.99 -2.90
C ARG A 301 -6.22 -1.51 -3.23
N ASP A 302 -6.32 -2.80 -3.46
CA ASP A 302 -7.57 -3.54 -3.59
C ASP A 302 -7.50 -4.79 -2.71
N ASP A 303 -8.65 -5.37 -2.38
CA ASP A 303 -8.72 -6.47 -1.45
C ASP A 303 -9.89 -7.41 -1.73
N TYR A 304 -9.77 -8.63 -1.22
CA TYR A 304 -10.82 -9.64 -1.27
C TYR A 304 -10.67 -10.65 -0.13
N VAL A 305 -11.70 -11.43 0.13
CA VAL A 305 -11.63 -12.57 1.06
C VAL A 305 -11.03 -13.76 0.33
N SER A 306 -9.82 -14.16 0.73
CA SER A 306 -9.11 -15.32 0.18
C SER A 306 -9.50 -16.59 0.92
N ALA A 307 -9.95 -17.61 0.19
CA ALA A 307 -10.21 -18.92 0.77
C ALA A 307 -8.89 -19.64 1.06
N ALA A 308 -7.90 -19.49 0.17
CA ALA A 308 -6.56 -20.04 0.30
C ALA A 308 -5.85 -19.58 1.58
N MET A 309 -6.03 -18.31 1.96
CA MET A 309 -5.42 -17.72 3.15
C MET A 309 -6.34 -17.75 4.39
N GLY A 310 -7.63 -18.05 4.24
CA GLY A 310 -8.61 -18.00 5.33
C GLY A 310 -8.82 -16.60 5.92
N ARG A 311 -8.42 -15.55 5.20
CA ARG A 311 -8.48 -14.15 5.65
C ARG A 311 -8.73 -13.19 4.48
N ARG A 312 -9.03 -11.94 4.79
CA ARG A 312 -9.00 -10.86 3.80
C ARG A 312 -7.55 -10.57 3.43
N THR A 313 -7.26 -10.51 2.13
CA THR A 313 -5.92 -10.27 1.61
C THR A 313 -5.93 -9.06 0.67
N GLN A 314 -4.82 -8.34 0.66
CA GLN A 314 -4.64 -7.12 -0.12
C GLN A 314 -3.70 -7.35 -1.30
N PHE A 315 -3.82 -6.48 -2.29
CA PHE A 315 -2.89 -6.37 -3.41
C PHE A 315 -2.93 -4.93 -3.94
N ASN A 316 -1.84 -4.44 -4.52
CA ASN A 316 -1.87 -3.17 -5.23
C ASN A 316 -2.17 -3.39 -6.72
N VAL A 317 -2.78 -2.40 -7.34
CA VAL A 317 -3.06 -2.36 -8.78
C VAL A 317 -2.56 -1.06 -9.35
N TYR A 318 -1.77 -1.16 -10.43
CA TYR A 318 -1.45 -0.05 -11.31
C TYR A 318 -2.26 -0.17 -12.61
N LEU A 319 -2.92 0.93 -12.99
CA LEU A 319 -3.64 1.08 -14.25
C LEU A 319 -2.84 2.03 -15.18
N PRO A 320 -2.58 1.64 -16.43
CA PRO A 320 -1.85 2.50 -17.37
C PRO A 320 -2.71 3.69 -17.79
N LYS A 321 -2.09 4.78 -18.27
CA LYS A 321 -2.79 6.01 -18.71
C LYS A 321 -3.90 5.73 -19.72
N GLY A 322 -3.67 4.83 -20.68
CA GLY A 322 -4.67 4.42 -21.67
C GLY A 322 -5.90 3.74 -21.06
N TYR A 323 -5.83 3.23 -19.84
CA TYR A 323 -6.98 2.64 -19.15
C TYR A 323 -8.08 3.70 -19.01
N THR A 324 -7.74 4.94 -18.70
CA THR A 324 -8.75 5.98 -18.45
C THR A 324 -9.22 6.72 -19.71
N ARG A 325 -8.82 6.28 -20.92
CA ARG A 325 -9.11 7.01 -22.18
C ARG A 325 -10.23 6.41 -23.02
N THR A 326 -10.46 5.11 -22.87
CA THR A 326 -11.39 4.37 -23.73
C THR A 326 -11.94 3.19 -22.96
N SER A 327 -13.22 2.87 -23.19
CA SER A 327 -13.86 1.70 -22.58
C SER A 327 -13.64 0.39 -23.33
N ALA A 328 -13.13 0.45 -24.56
CA ALA A 328 -12.99 -0.71 -25.44
C ALA A 328 -11.63 -1.41 -25.33
N LYS A 329 -10.55 -0.68 -25.03
CA LYS A 329 -9.20 -1.26 -24.93
C LYS A 329 -9.13 -2.26 -23.76
N ARG A 330 -8.44 -3.37 -23.97
CA ARG A 330 -8.05 -4.32 -22.91
C ARG A 330 -6.53 -4.33 -22.83
N PHE A 331 -6.01 -4.67 -21.66
CA PHE A 331 -4.58 -4.54 -21.35
C PHE A 331 -3.99 -5.89 -20.96
N PRO A 332 -2.75 -6.19 -21.37
CA PRO A 332 -2.01 -7.29 -20.77
C PRO A 332 -1.76 -7.02 -19.27
N VAL A 333 -1.42 -8.07 -18.54
CA VAL A 333 -1.20 -7.99 -17.08
C VAL A 333 0.19 -8.50 -16.71
N VAL A 334 0.91 -7.76 -15.89
CA VAL A 334 2.16 -8.21 -15.24
C VAL A 334 1.92 -8.34 -13.75
N TYR A 335 2.26 -9.51 -13.18
CA TYR A 335 2.23 -9.72 -11.73
C TYR A 335 3.63 -9.49 -11.18
N MET A 336 3.80 -8.51 -10.29
CA MET A 336 5.08 -8.14 -9.70
C MET A 336 5.14 -8.60 -8.24
N LEU A 337 6.08 -9.49 -7.95
CA LEU A 337 6.20 -10.19 -6.67
C LEU A 337 7.24 -9.54 -5.74
N ASN A 338 6.90 -9.40 -4.47
CA ASN A 338 7.73 -8.74 -3.45
C ASN A 338 8.94 -9.56 -2.98
N GLY A 339 9.91 -8.87 -2.39
CA GLY A 339 11.05 -9.47 -1.70
C GLY A 339 10.69 -10.10 -0.35
N PHE A 340 11.63 -10.82 0.26
CA PHE A 340 11.48 -11.31 1.63
C PHE A 340 11.35 -10.13 2.60
N ASN A 341 10.48 -10.26 3.61
CA ASN A 341 10.05 -9.18 4.53
C ASN A 341 9.32 -7.99 3.87
N GLY A 342 8.92 -8.14 2.60
CA GLY A 342 8.04 -7.20 1.90
C GLY A 342 6.59 -7.66 1.88
N SER A 343 5.74 -6.79 1.33
CA SER A 343 4.32 -7.04 1.04
C SER A 343 3.92 -6.30 -0.24
N ASN A 344 2.62 -6.22 -0.56
CA ASN A 344 2.13 -5.35 -1.63
C ASN A 344 2.37 -3.84 -1.38
N ILE A 345 2.59 -3.44 -0.14
CA ILE A 345 2.74 -2.02 0.22
C ILE A 345 4.13 -1.49 -0.18
N GLU A 346 5.10 -2.39 -0.40
CA GLU A 346 6.50 -1.98 -0.67
C GLU A 346 6.64 -1.19 -1.97
N TRP A 347 5.65 -1.37 -2.84
CA TRP A 347 5.53 -0.72 -4.13
C TRP A 347 5.06 0.74 -4.01
N GLU A 348 4.29 1.07 -2.98
CA GLU A 348 3.95 2.45 -2.61
C GLU A 348 5.16 3.21 -2.11
N ALA A 349 5.96 2.58 -1.24
CA ALA A 349 7.17 3.18 -0.71
C ALA A 349 8.19 3.54 -1.82
N ARG A 350 8.15 2.81 -2.94
CA ARG A 350 9.00 3.02 -4.13
C ARG A 350 8.42 3.96 -5.19
N ASP A 351 7.22 4.52 -4.95
CA ASP A 351 6.49 5.31 -5.96
C ASP A 351 6.42 4.58 -7.32
N ILE A 352 6.13 3.27 -7.27
CA ILE A 352 6.26 2.41 -8.46
C ILE A 352 5.35 2.87 -9.61
N GLY A 353 4.20 3.47 -9.30
CA GLY A 353 3.27 3.97 -10.31
C GLY A 353 3.90 5.06 -11.18
N THR A 354 4.62 6.00 -10.57
CA THR A 354 5.35 7.06 -11.29
C THR A 354 6.52 6.48 -12.07
N VAL A 355 7.21 5.50 -11.53
CA VAL A 355 8.29 4.78 -12.24
C VAL A 355 7.74 4.11 -13.49
N LEU A 356 6.65 3.36 -13.39
CA LEU A 356 6.00 2.69 -14.52
C LEU A 356 5.50 3.68 -15.58
N ASP A 357 4.91 4.81 -15.18
CA ASP A 357 4.50 5.87 -16.11
C ASP A 357 5.68 6.41 -16.93
N LYS A 358 6.82 6.66 -16.27
CA LYS A 358 8.05 7.13 -16.90
C LYS A 358 8.58 6.09 -17.87
N LEU A 359 8.64 4.82 -17.45
CA LEU A 359 9.14 3.72 -18.27
C LEU A 359 8.31 3.51 -19.54
N VAL A 360 6.98 3.49 -19.42
CA VAL A 360 6.06 3.35 -20.56
C VAL A 360 6.27 4.50 -21.55
N THR A 361 6.36 5.73 -21.05
CA THR A 361 6.49 6.92 -21.89
C THR A 361 7.87 7.00 -22.56
N ALA A 362 8.95 6.77 -21.81
CA ALA A 362 10.31 6.96 -22.28
C ALA A 362 10.78 5.85 -23.23
N ASN A 363 10.31 4.62 -23.05
CA ASN A 363 10.79 3.45 -23.80
C ASN A 363 9.74 2.89 -24.78
N GLY A 364 8.55 3.49 -24.87
CA GLY A 364 7.48 3.02 -25.76
C GLY A 364 6.99 1.61 -25.41
N LEU A 365 6.99 1.27 -24.11
CA LEU A 365 6.55 -0.04 -23.62
C LEU A 365 5.05 -0.22 -23.85
N GLU A 366 4.60 -1.48 -23.93
CA GLU A 366 3.18 -1.77 -23.98
C GLU A 366 2.52 -1.33 -22.67
N GLU A 367 1.39 -0.63 -22.78
CA GLU A 367 0.60 -0.30 -21.60
C GLU A 367 0.04 -1.59 -20.99
N SER A 368 0.42 -1.89 -19.75
CA SER A 368 -0.06 -3.05 -19.00
C SER A 368 -0.69 -2.63 -17.68
N ILE A 369 -1.65 -3.44 -17.22
CA ILE A 369 -2.04 -3.44 -15.81
C ILE A 369 -0.92 -4.14 -15.05
N VAL A 370 -0.51 -3.60 -13.92
CA VAL A 370 0.45 -4.28 -13.03
C VAL A 370 -0.24 -4.58 -11.72
N VAL A 371 -0.18 -5.84 -11.30
CA VAL A 371 -0.76 -6.33 -10.06
C VAL A 371 0.36 -6.70 -9.12
N PHE A 372 0.23 -6.30 -7.87
CA PHE A 372 1.23 -6.51 -6.84
C PHE A 372 0.60 -7.28 -5.67
N PRO A 373 0.55 -8.62 -5.75
CA PRO A 373 0.01 -9.44 -4.67
C PRO A 373 0.79 -9.24 -3.36
N ASP A 374 0.11 -9.34 -2.22
CA ASP A 374 0.77 -9.50 -0.93
C ASP A 374 1.34 -10.92 -0.81
N GLY A 375 2.63 -11.09 -1.11
CA GLY A 375 3.33 -12.36 -0.98
C GLY A 375 3.91 -12.62 0.41
N GLY A 376 3.90 -11.62 1.30
CA GLY A 376 4.64 -11.64 2.57
C GLY A 376 6.04 -12.22 2.42
N SER A 377 6.46 -13.03 3.40
CA SER A 377 7.64 -13.90 3.32
C SER A 377 7.27 -15.36 2.96
N GLY A 378 6.19 -15.56 2.19
CA GLY A 378 5.58 -16.86 1.94
C GLY A 378 6.26 -17.72 0.87
N TRP A 379 7.33 -17.24 0.23
CA TRP A 379 8.08 -17.92 -0.84
C TRP A 379 7.20 -18.46 -1.99
N TYR A 380 5.99 -17.93 -2.16
CA TYR A 380 5.09 -18.26 -3.26
C TYR A 380 4.78 -19.75 -3.37
N VAL A 381 4.70 -20.43 -2.23
CA VAL A 381 4.34 -21.85 -2.10
C VAL A 381 3.15 -22.02 -1.17
N ASP A 382 2.54 -23.21 -1.22
CA ASP A 382 1.46 -23.59 -0.32
C ASP A 382 2.02 -24.36 0.88
N THR A 383 1.73 -23.88 2.08
CA THR A 383 2.17 -24.46 3.36
C THR A 383 1.10 -24.23 4.43
N SER A 384 1.29 -24.88 5.58
CA SER A 384 0.54 -24.63 6.81
C SER A 384 0.56 -23.17 7.29
N ALA A 385 1.57 -22.37 6.89
CA ALA A 385 1.64 -20.94 7.20
C ALA A 385 0.85 -20.05 6.22
N GLY A 386 0.36 -20.61 5.11
CA GLY A 386 -0.37 -19.88 4.08
C GLY A 386 -0.21 -20.50 2.70
N ASN A 387 -1.26 -20.38 1.89
CA ASN A 387 -1.33 -20.95 0.54
C ASN A 387 -1.09 -19.88 -0.55
N TYR A 388 0.14 -19.36 -0.61
CA TYR A 388 0.48 -18.22 -1.46
C TYR A 388 0.45 -18.54 -2.96
N ARG A 389 0.80 -19.76 -3.37
CA ARG A 389 0.71 -20.17 -4.78
C ARG A 389 -0.75 -20.20 -5.22
N THR A 390 -1.60 -20.82 -4.41
CA THR A 390 -3.04 -20.91 -4.70
C THR A 390 -3.69 -19.52 -4.69
N MET A 391 -3.37 -18.69 -3.69
CA MET A 391 -3.87 -17.31 -3.64
C MET A 391 -3.52 -16.53 -4.91
N ILE A 392 -2.27 -16.57 -5.37
CA ILE A 392 -1.87 -15.77 -6.53
C ILE A 392 -2.45 -16.34 -7.83
N VAL A 393 -2.25 -17.63 -8.07
CA VAL A 393 -2.54 -18.25 -9.38
C VAL A 393 -4.02 -18.58 -9.53
N ASP A 394 -4.66 -19.12 -8.49
CA ASP A 394 -6.02 -19.66 -8.60
C ASP A 394 -7.09 -18.68 -8.11
N GLU A 395 -6.71 -17.65 -7.33
CA GLU A 395 -7.66 -16.62 -6.86
C GLU A 395 -7.42 -15.25 -7.48
N ILE A 396 -6.22 -14.65 -7.32
CA ILE A 396 -5.95 -13.27 -7.77
C ILE A 396 -6.00 -13.17 -9.29
N VAL A 397 -5.36 -14.08 -10.05
CA VAL A 397 -5.41 -14.04 -11.52
C VAL A 397 -6.84 -13.97 -12.06
N PRO A 398 -7.74 -14.93 -11.73
CA PRO A 398 -9.11 -14.88 -12.22
C PRO A 398 -9.93 -13.75 -11.58
N LEU A 399 -9.61 -13.29 -10.36
CA LEU A 399 -10.23 -12.09 -9.78
C LEU A 399 -9.90 -10.84 -10.62
N VAL A 400 -8.64 -10.67 -11.00
CA VAL A 400 -8.18 -9.53 -11.78
C VAL A 400 -8.82 -9.55 -13.17
N ASP A 401 -8.89 -10.70 -13.83
CA ASP A 401 -9.52 -10.83 -15.15
C ASP A 401 -11.04 -10.52 -15.13
N ARG A 402 -11.72 -10.86 -14.03
CA ARG A 402 -13.13 -10.47 -13.82
C ARG A 402 -13.29 -9.02 -13.43
N SER A 403 -12.31 -8.43 -12.75
CA SER A 403 -12.45 -7.10 -12.14
C SER A 403 -11.99 -6.00 -13.09
N TYR A 404 -10.97 -6.24 -13.91
CA TYR A 404 -10.32 -5.24 -14.75
C TYR A 404 -10.37 -5.61 -16.22
N ARG A 405 -10.19 -4.63 -17.12
CA ARG A 405 -10.15 -4.87 -18.57
C ARG A 405 -8.83 -5.52 -19.01
N THR A 406 -8.63 -6.76 -18.61
CA THR A 406 -7.47 -7.54 -19.02
C THR A 406 -7.70 -8.17 -20.39
N ILE A 407 -6.60 -8.54 -21.06
CA ILE A 407 -6.57 -9.57 -22.08
C ILE A 407 -6.27 -10.87 -21.33
N ALA A 408 -7.31 -11.66 -21.02
CA ALA A 408 -7.23 -12.73 -20.03
C ALA A 408 -6.60 -14.05 -20.54
N ASP A 409 -5.61 -13.98 -21.43
CA ASP A 409 -4.91 -15.17 -21.95
C ASP A 409 -3.46 -15.23 -21.46
N ARG A 410 -2.84 -16.41 -21.60
CA ARG A 410 -1.44 -16.62 -21.18
C ARG A 410 -0.44 -15.76 -21.94
N ASP A 411 -0.71 -15.51 -23.22
CA ASP A 411 0.21 -14.84 -24.13
C ASP A 411 0.31 -13.33 -23.79
N HIS A 412 -0.66 -12.81 -23.02
CA HIS A 412 -0.74 -11.44 -22.51
C HIS A 412 -0.57 -11.33 -20.99
N ARG A 413 -0.02 -12.37 -20.35
CA ARG A 413 0.23 -12.41 -18.91
C ARG A 413 1.70 -12.69 -18.60
N GLY A 414 2.33 -11.75 -17.93
CA GLY A 414 3.72 -11.83 -17.46
C GLY A 414 3.82 -11.91 -15.94
N ILE A 415 4.94 -12.40 -15.46
CA ILE A 415 5.28 -12.40 -14.03
C ILE A 415 6.70 -11.88 -13.84
N SER A 416 6.87 -11.02 -12.84
CA SER A 416 8.12 -10.36 -12.45
C SER A 416 8.29 -10.46 -10.94
N GLY A 417 9.50 -10.29 -10.44
CA GLY A 417 9.72 -10.08 -9.01
C GLY A 417 11.17 -9.80 -8.66
N VAL A 418 11.40 -9.41 -7.40
CA VAL A 418 12.73 -9.08 -6.86
C VAL A 418 13.12 -10.02 -5.73
N SER A 419 14.38 -10.46 -5.66
CA SER A 419 14.89 -11.31 -4.57
C SER A 419 14.10 -12.62 -4.41
N MET A 420 13.42 -12.83 -3.27
CA MET A 420 12.43 -13.90 -3.08
C MET A 420 11.35 -13.87 -4.17
N GLY A 421 10.85 -12.70 -4.56
CA GLY A 421 9.91 -12.51 -5.66
C GLY A 421 10.47 -12.92 -7.02
N GLY A 422 11.78 -12.75 -7.25
CA GLY A 422 12.43 -13.22 -8.48
C GLY A 422 12.48 -14.74 -8.57
N GLN A 423 12.74 -15.40 -7.43
CA GLN A 423 12.60 -16.86 -7.29
C GLN A 423 11.15 -17.30 -7.52
N GLY A 424 10.19 -16.58 -6.93
CA GLY A 424 8.76 -16.81 -7.08
C GLY A 424 8.28 -16.67 -8.52
N ALA A 425 8.77 -15.67 -9.25
CA ALA A 425 8.42 -15.42 -10.65
C ALA A 425 8.85 -16.59 -11.53
N PHE A 426 10.07 -17.12 -11.34
CA PHE A 426 10.53 -18.33 -12.02
C PHE A 426 9.71 -19.56 -11.63
N THR A 427 9.46 -19.75 -10.34
CA THR A 427 8.76 -20.94 -9.84
C THR A 427 7.32 -20.98 -10.34
N LEU A 428 6.56 -19.91 -10.11
CA LEU A 428 5.16 -19.81 -10.53
C LEU A 428 5.05 -19.79 -12.06
N GLY A 429 5.92 -19.06 -12.75
CA GLY A 429 5.94 -19.00 -14.22
C GLY A 429 6.13 -20.39 -14.84
N LEU A 430 7.23 -21.07 -14.47
CA LEU A 430 7.57 -22.39 -15.03
C LEU A 430 6.58 -23.50 -14.66
N LYS A 431 5.95 -23.42 -13.47
CA LYS A 431 4.99 -24.43 -13.01
C LYS A 431 3.56 -24.18 -13.52
N ASN A 432 3.27 -23.01 -14.07
CA ASN A 432 1.95 -22.65 -14.59
C ASN A 432 2.06 -22.08 -16.03
N PRO A 433 2.58 -22.86 -17.00
CA PRO A 433 2.82 -22.38 -18.36
C PRO A 433 1.55 -22.02 -19.14
N THR A 434 0.39 -22.53 -18.70
CA THR A 434 -0.92 -22.15 -19.23
C THR A 434 -1.43 -20.82 -18.70
N VAL A 435 -0.75 -20.21 -17.72
CA VAL A 435 -1.14 -18.94 -17.08
C VAL A 435 -0.20 -17.80 -17.49
N PHE A 436 1.12 -18.04 -17.51
CA PHE A 436 2.14 -17.01 -17.78
C PHE A 436 2.99 -17.35 -19.01
N SER A 437 3.29 -16.35 -19.85
CA SER A 437 4.14 -16.51 -21.05
C SER A 437 5.49 -15.79 -20.97
N SER A 438 5.70 -14.91 -19.99
CA SER A 438 6.96 -14.21 -19.79
C SER A 438 7.31 -14.07 -18.33
N ILE A 439 8.59 -14.26 -18.01
CA ILE A 439 9.13 -14.36 -16.65
C ILE A 439 10.30 -13.39 -16.53
N ALA A 440 10.27 -12.52 -15.52
CA ALA A 440 11.37 -11.64 -15.20
C ALA A 440 11.80 -11.79 -13.73
N SER A 441 13.10 -11.72 -13.45
CA SER A 441 13.65 -11.84 -12.10
C SER A 441 14.77 -10.85 -11.84
N HIS A 442 14.55 -9.94 -10.90
CA HIS A 442 15.52 -8.94 -10.45
C HIS A 442 16.26 -9.45 -9.22
N MET A 443 17.58 -9.60 -9.29
CA MET A 443 18.43 -10.14 -8.20
C MET A 443 17.84 -11.38 -7.52
N GLY A 444 17.25 -12.28 -8.31
CA GLY A 444 16.40 -13.35 -7.78
C GLY A 444 17.19 -14.40 -7.01
N ALA A 445 16.56 -14.96 -5.97
CA ALA A 445 17.10 -16.07 -5.19
C ALA A 445 17.07 -17.42 -5.95
N LEU A 446 17.56 -17.43 -7.20
CA LEU A 446 17.41 -18.54 -8.16
C LEU A 446 18.14 -19.83 -7.72
N SER A 447 19.11 -19.71 -6.81
CA SER A 447 19.88 -20.80 -6.21
C SER A 447 19.24 -21.39 -4.95
N LEU A 448 18.17 -20.79 -4.43
CA LEU A 448 17.51 -21.21 -3.19
C LEU A 448 16.17 -21.92 -3.48
N PRO A 449 15.83 -22.97 -2.72
CA PRO A 449 14.45 -23.44 -2.63
C PRO A 449 13.61 -22.49 -1.75
N PRO A 450 12.27 -22.62 -1.77
CA PRO A 450 11.40 -22.04 -0.75
C PRO A 450 11.86 -22.39 0.67
N LEU A 451 11.98 -21.39 1.55
CA LEU A 451 12.55 -21.53 2.91
C LEU A 451 11.51 -21.40 4.03
N VAL A 452 10.23 -21.66 3.73
CA VAL A 452 9.10 -21.51 4.67
C VAL A 452 8.37 -22.83 4.91
N GLY A 453 7.67 -22.91 6.04
CA GLY A 453 6.93 -24.09 6.47
C GLY A 453 7.75 -25.02 7.38
N THR A 454 7.14 -26.12 7.80
CA THR A 454 7.77 -27.20 8.56
C THR A 454 8.90 -27.86 7.76
N ALA A 455 9.79 -28.59 8.43
CA ALA A 455 10.87 -29.33 7.76
C ALA A 455 10.35 -30.28 6.66
N THR A 456 9.19 -30.91 6.87
CA THR A 456 8.53 -31.77 5.88
C THR A 456 8.06 -30.96 4.66
N GLU A 457 7.45 -29.80 4.87
CA GLU A 457 7.00 -28.93 3.78
C GLU A 457 8.17 -28.34 3.00
N GLN A 458 9.24 -27.93 3.69
CA GLN A 458 10.47 -27.47 3.05
C GLN A 458 11.11 -28.59 2.22
N ALA A 459 11.15 -29.83 2.73
CA ALA A 459 11.63 -30.98 1.98
C ALA A 459 10.77 -31.26 0.73
N ALA A 460 9.44 -31.15 0.85
CA ALA A 460 8.53 -31.30 -0.29
C ALA A 460 8.71 -30.20 -1.34
N ASN A 461 9.00 -28.97 -0.90
CA ASN A 461 9.20 -27.81 -1.76
C ASN A 461 10.65 -27.63 -2.26
N ALA A 462 11.60 -28.45 -1.81
CA ALA A 462 13.02 -28.33 -2.16
C ALA A 462 13.28 -28.43 -3.68
N GLY A 463 12.41 -29.14 -4.41
CA GLY A 463 12.45 -29.26 -5.87
C GLY A 463 12.04 -28.00 -6.64
N LEU A 464 11.49 -26.98 -5.96
CA LEU A 464 11.02 -25.72 -6.55
C LEU A 464 12.12 -24.66 -6.68
N ARG A 465 13.37 -25.00 -6.34
CA ARG A 465 14.53 -24.15 -6.65
C ARG A 465 14.63 -23.92 -8.17
N PRO A 466 14.65 -22.66 -8.66
CA PRO A 466 14.63 -22.37 -10.10
C PRO A 466 15.74 -23.04 -10.91
N LEU A 467 16.99 -23.04 -10.42
CA LEU A 467 18.08 -23.75 -11.11
C LEU A 467 17.83 -25.26 -11.24
N THR A 468 17.19 -25.88 -10.25
CA THR A 468 16.81 -27.30 -10.30
C THR A 468 15.68 -27.53 -11.31
N LEU A 469 14.66 -26.66 -11.34
CA LEU A 469 13.57 -26.72 -12.31
C LEU A 469 14.09 -26.63 -13.74
N VAL A 470 14.91 -25.61 -14.04
CA VAL A 470 15.46 -25.41 -15.39
C VAL A 470 16.36 -26.56 -15.81
N ALA A 471 17.18 -27.10 -14.90
CA ALA A 471 18.01 -28.28 -15.18
C ALA A 471 17.15 -29.49 -15.60
N GLY A 472 16.02 -29.72 -14.93
CA GLY A 472 15.11 -30.84 -15.18
C GLY A 472 14.16 -30.67 -16.38
N MET A 473 13.93 -29.44 -16.86
CA MET A 473 13.02 -29.16 -17.98
C MET A 473 13.71 -29.32 -19.34
N THR A 474 12.93 -29.70 -20.35
CA THR A 474 13.38 -29.76 -21.75
C THR A 474 13.44 -28.37 -22.38
N ALA A 475 14.20 -28.23 -23.46
CA ALA A 475 14.22 -26.98 -24.24
C ALA A 475 12.82 -26.58 -24.74
N ALA A 476 11.97 -27.55 -25.11
CA ALA A 476 10.61 -27.28 -25.58
C ALA A 476 9.76 -26.62 -24.48
N GLN A 477 9.77 -27.21 -23.27
CA GLN A 477 9.04 -26.66 -22.12
C GLN A 477 9.54 -25.27 -21.73
N LEU A 478 10.86 -25.06 -21.75
CA LEU A 478 11.45 -23.77 -21.41
C LEU A 478 11.11 -22.70 -22.46
N ASN A 479 11.07 -23.06 -23.75
CA ASN A 479 10.70 -22.14 -24.83
C ASN A 479 9.19 -21.80 -24.87
N GLU A 480 8.37 -22.34 -23.96
CA GLU A 480 6.99 -21.85 -23.75
C GLU A 480 6.96 -20.45 -23.12
N HIS A 481 8.10 -19.96 -22.61
CA HIS A 481 8.25 -18.66 -21.98
C HIS A 481 9.38 -17.83 -22.58
N ARG A 482 9.30 -16.51 -22.36
CA ARG A 482 10.45 -15.58 -22.47
C ARG A 482 11.01 -15.25 -21.10
N TYR A 483 12.32 -15.00 -21.04
CA TYR A 483 13.03 -14.76 -19.78
C TYR A 483 13.86 -13.48 -19.81
N TYR A 484 13.77 -12.71 -18.74
CA TYR A 484 14.73 -11.68 -18.37
C TYR A 484 15.20 -11.93 -16.94
N PHE A 485 16.47 -11.77 -16.65
CA PHE A 485 16.92 -11.76 -15.25
C PHE A 485 18.22 -11.01 -15.07
N ASP A 486 18.47 -10.54 -13.86
CA ASP A 486 19.71 -9.87 -13.50
C ASP A 486 20.14 -10.18 -12.07
N GLY A 487 21.38 -9.80 -11.77
CA GLY A 487 21.87 -9.74 -10.39
C GLY A 487 23.13 -8.90 -10.28
N GLY A 488 23.36 -8.30 -9.12
CA GLY A 488 24.55 -7.48 -8.85
C GLY A 488 25.79 -8.34 -8.61
N ASP A 489 26.96 -7.88 -9.07
CA ASP A 489 28.24 -8.57 -8.84
C ASP A 489 28.73 -8.47 -7.37
N SER A 490 28.21 -7.51 -6.63
CA SER A 490 28.51 -7.20 -5.24
C SER A 490 27.29 -7.42 -4.34
N ASP A 491 26.31 -8.17 -4.82
CA ASP A 491 25.14 -8.61 -4.07
C ASP A 491 25.57 -9.48 -2.88
N ASP A 492 25.18 -9.07 -1.67
CA ASP A 492 25.57 -9.70 -0.41
C ASP A 492 25.11 -11.17 -0.29
N TYR A 493 24.02 -11.55 -0.99
CA TYR A 493 23.51 -12.92 -1.07
C TYR A 493 24.08 -13.69 -2.26
N ARG A 494 24.93 -13.05 -3.07
CA ARG A 494 25.57 -13.60 -4.27
C ARG A 494 24.57 -14.05 -5.34
N PHE A 495 23.38 -13.43 -5.40
CA PHE A 495 22.38 -13.78 -6.41
C PHE A 495 22.80 -13.46 -7.85
N GLY A 496 23.76 -12.55 -8.06
CA GLY A 496 24.42 -12.37 -9.37
C GLY A 496 25.09 -13.65 -9.90
N VAL A 497 25.66 -14.48 -9.01
CA VAL A 497 26.22 -15.78 -9.41
C VAL A 497 25.12 -16.76 -9.83
N ALA A 498 24.00 -16.78 -9.10
CA ALA A 498 22.86 -17.63 -9.44
C ALA A 498 22.23 -17.23 -10.78
N ALA A 499 22.16 -15.92 -11.06
CA ALA A 499 21.71 -15.39 -12.34
C ALA A 499 22.66 -15.83 -13.48
N GLN A 500 23.98 -15.76 -13.29
CA GLN A 500 24.95 -16.27 -14.28
C GLN A 500 24.79 -17.77 -14.55
N GLN A 501 24.58 -18.56 -13.49
CA GLN A 501 24.33 -20.00 -13.59
C GLN A 501 23.04 -20.29 -14.37
N MET A 502 21.99 -19.50 -14.14
CA MET A 502 20.73 -19.62 -14.86
C MET A 502 20.91 -19.35 -16.35
N SER A 503 21.62 -18.28 -16.71
CA SER A 503 21.94 -17.97 -18.12
C SER A 503 22.70 -19.11 -18.78
N THR A 504 23.70 -19.65 -18.09
CA THR A 504 24.47 -20.82 -18.58
C THR A 504 23.58 -22.03 -18.82
N ALA A 505 22.67 -22.34 -17.89
CA ALA A 505 21.76 -23.47 -17.97
C ALA A 505 20.74 -23.34 -19.12
N LEU A 506 20.17 -22.15 -19.33
CA LEU A 506 19.26 -21.86 -20.43
C LEU A 506 19.98 -21.89 -21.79
N ALA A 507 21.18 -21.29 -21.88
CA ALA A 507 22.00 -21.29 -23.09
C ALA A 507 22.40 -22.70 -23.51
N ALA A 508 22.77 -23.57 -22.56
CA ALA A 508 23.12 -24.97 -22.83
C ALA A 508 21.96 -25.77 -23.44
N LYS A 509 20.71 -25.31 -23.27
CA LYS A 509 19.50 -25.90 -23.84
C LYS A 509 18.99 -25.15 -25.08
N GLY A 510 19.71 -24.12 -25.55
CA GLY A 510 19.30 -23.30 -26.69
C GLY A 510 18.07 -22.43 -26.44
N VAL A 511 17.78 -22.08 -25.18
CA VAL A 511 16.63 -21.25 -24.80
C VAL A 511 17.01 -19.78 -24.87
N ARG A 512 16.23 -18.98 -25.62
CA ARG A 512 16.45 -17.54 -25.71
C ARG A 512 16.08 -16.85 -24.40
N HIS A 513 16.98 -16.03 -23.88
CA HIS A 513 16.79 -15.27 -22.66
C HIS A 513 17.68 -14.02 -22.67
N ASP A 514 17.28 -13.00 -21.93
CA ASP A 514 18.08 -11.81 -21.67
C ASP A 514 18.60 -11.86 -20.22
N TYR A 515 19.88 -11.51 -20.05
CA TYR A 515 20.57 -11.57 -18.76
C TYR A 515 21.48 -10.36 -18.56
N GLN A 516 21.50 -9.79 -17.34
CA GLN A 516 22.48 -8.78 -16.95
C GLN A 516 23.20 -9.11 -15.63
N LEU A 517 24.53 -8.98 -15.67
CA LEU A 517 25.39 -8.88 -14.49
C LEU A 517 26.01 -7.48 -14.50
N GLY A 518 25.87 -6.73 -13.43
CA GLY A 518 26.44 -5.39 -13.35
C GLY A 518 26.91 -5.04 -11.94
N ALA A 519 27.64 -3.94 -11.84
CA ALA A 519 28.06 -3.39 -10.56
C ALA A 519 26.83 -3.00 -9.72
N GLY A 520 26.76 -3.52 -8.50
CA GLY A 520 25.72 -3.16 -7.53
C GLY A 520 25.50 -4.21 -6.46
N ARG A 521 24.80 -3.80 -5.40
CA ARG A 521 24.45 -4.64 -4.26
C ARG A 521 23.01 -5.10 -4.37
N HIS A 522 22.50 -5.74 -3.31
CA HIS A 522 21.12 -6.17 -3.19
C HIS A 522 20.20 -4.99 -2.82
N ASP A 523 20.06 -4.00 -3.70
CA ASP A 523 19.37 -2.74 -3.39
C ASP A 523 18.56 -2.17 -4.58
N ASP A 524 17.63 -1.27 -4.26
CA ASP A 524 16.76 -0.59 -5.23
C ASP A 524 17.54 0.21 -6.29
N ALA A 525 18.71 0.74 -5.93
CA ALA A 525 19.57 1.49 -6.86
C ALA A 525 20.10 0.61 -7.98
N TYR A 526 20.31 -0.69 -7.73
CA TYR A 526 20.69 -1.64 -8.75
C TYR A 526 19.53 -2.02 -9.67
N TRP A 527 18.42 -2.53 -9.12
CA TRP A 527 17.43 -3.25 -9.93
C TRP A 527 16.34 -2.36 -10.53
N MET A 528 15.88 -1.30 -9.84
CA MET A 528 14.79 -0.45 -10.34
C MET A 528 15.11 0.19 -11.70
N PRO A 529 16.36 0.66 -11.98
CA PRO A 529 16.71 1.18 -13.30
C PRO A 529 16.57 0.16 -14.44
N LYS A 530 16.55 -1.14 -14.13
CA LYS A 530 16.44 -2.24 -15.11
C LYS A 530 14.99 -2.68 -15.37
N LEU A 531 14.02 -2.01 -14.74
CA LEU A 531 12.61 -2.26 -15.01
C LEU A 531 12.25 -2.01 -16.48
N ASP A 532 12.96 -1.11 -17.18
CA ASP A 532 12.85 -0.92 -18.63
C ASP A 532 13.06 -2.22 -19.41
N ARG A 533 14.04 -3.05 -19.00
CA ARG A 533 14.37 -4.32 -19.65
C ARG A 533 13.33 -5.39 -19.35
N SER A 534 12.96 -5.57 -18.09
CA SER A 534 11.95 -6.57 -17.71
C SER A 534 10.58 -6.27 -18.33
N PHE A 535 10.12 -5.02 -18.30
CA PHE A 535 8.88 -4.61 -18.96
C PHE A 535 9.02 -4.54 -20.50
N GLY A 536 10.24 -4.32 -21.01
CA GLY A 536 10.57 -4.49 -22.42
C GLY A 536 10.36 -5.93 -22.89
N LEU A 537 10.86 -6.93 -22.15
CA LEU A 537 10.62 -8.34 -22.42
C LEU A 537 9.13 -8.67 -22.46
N HIS A 538 8.37 -8.23 -21.44
CA HIS A 538 6.93 -8.42 -21.41
C HIS A 538 6.24 -7.75 -22.61
N THR A 539 6.63 -6.53 -22.95
CA THR A 539 6.13 -5.79 -24.13
C THR A 539 6.35 -6.56 -25.42
N GLU A 540 7.55 -7.09 -25.64
CA GLU A 540 7.84 -7.88 -26.83
C GLU A 540 7.02 -9.16 -26.88
N GLN A 541 6.84 -9.83 -25.74
CA GLN A 541 6.00 -11.02 -25.64
C GLN A 541 4.55 -10.70 -26.00
N PHE A 542 3.98 -9.65 -25.43
CA PHE A 542 2.59 -9.26 -25.69
C PHE A 542 2.38 -8.84 -27.15
N ARG A 543 3.29 -8.04 -27.71
CA ARG A 543 3.19 -7.57 -29.10
C ARG A 543 3.40 -8.66 -30.14
N ALA A 544 4.16 -9.71 -29.81
CA ALA A 544 4.38 -10.84 -30.72
C ALA A 544 3.14 -11.73 -30.88
N HIS A 545 2.15 -11.61 -29.99
CA HIS A 545 0.96 -12.45 -29.98
C HIS A 545 -0.30 -11.64 -30.31
N PRO A 546 -0.97 -11.92 -31.43
CA PRO A 546 -2.23 -11.24 -31.73
C PRO A 546 -3.31 -11.64 -30.71
N VAL A 547 -4.16 -10.68 -30.33
CA VAL A 547 -5.25 -10.92 -29.38
C VAL A 547 -6.28 -11.86 -30.00
N LYS A 548 -6.35 -13.09 -29.48
CA LYS A 548 -7.29 -14.14 -29.92
C LYS A 548 -8.59 -14.04 -29.10
N GLN A 549 -9.49 -13.09 -29.36
CA GLN A 549 -10.70 -12.96 -28.50
C GLN A 549 -11.79 -14.02 -28.82
N PRO A 550 -12.31 -14.75 -27.82
CA PRO A 550 -13.74 -14.95 -27.63
C PRO A 550 -14.34 -13.80 -26.78
N ARG A 551 -15.68 -13.63 -26.84
CA ARG A 551 -16.43 -12.69 -26.00
C ARG A 551 -16.36 -13.13 -24.53
N GLU A 552 -15.35 -12.68 -23.81
CA GLU A 552 -15.27 -12.84 -22.36
C GLU A 552 -16.23 -11.89 -21.64
N PRO A 553 -16.63 -12.22 -20.39
CA PRO A 553 -17.43 -11.34 -19.57
C PRO A 553 -16.82 -9.93 -19.49
N ARG A 554 -17.69 -8.93 -19.48
CA ARG A 554 -17.27 -7.55 -19.22
C ARG A 554 -16.71 -7.50 -17.80
N PRO A 555 -15.61 -6.77 -17.57
CA PRO A 555 -15.11 -6.62 -16.23
C PRO A 555 -16.13 -5.90 -15.35
N VAL A 556 -16.10 -6.24 -14.06
CA VAL A 556 -16.97 -5.65 -13.05
C VAL A 556 -16.60 -4.19 -12.78
N LYS A 557 -15.31 -3.82 -12.91
CA LYS A 557 -14.88 -2.41 -12.83
C LYS A 557 -14.87 -1.79 -14.22
N THR A 558 -15.89 -0.98 -14.48
CA THR A 558 -15.99 -0.10 -15.65
C THR A 558 -14.83 0.90 -15.65
N PRO A 559 -14.22 1.17 -16.82
CA PRO A 559 -13.19 2.19 -16.90
C PRO A 559 -13.78 3.56 -16.67
N TYR A 560 -13.01 4.39 -15.98
CA TYR A 560 -13.24 5.82 -15.98
C TYR A 560 -12.79 6.44 -17.31
N LEU A 561 -13.48 7.49 -17.77
CA LEU A 561 -13.06 8.33 -18.89
C LEU A 561 -12.71 9.71 -18.34
N TRP A 562 -11.41 10.05 -18.32
CA TRP A 562 -10.99 11.39 -17.93
C TRP A 562 -11.46 12.40 -18.99
N PRO A 563 -12.22 13.45 -18.62
CA PRO A 563 -12.81 14.40 -19.56
C PRO A 563 -11.78 15.25 -20.32
#